data_AF-A0A6M0P9D0-F1
#
_entry.id   AF-A0A6M0P9D0-F1
#
_cell.length_a   1.000
_cell.length_b   1.000
_cell.length_c   1.000
_cell.angle_alpha   90.00
_cell.angle_beta   90.00
_cell.angle_gamma   90.00
#
_symmetry.space_group_name_H-M   'P 1'
#
loop_
_entity.id
_entity.type
_entity.pdbx_description
1 polymer ?
#
loop_
_entity_poly.entity_id
_entity_poly.type
_entity_poly.pdbx_seq_one_letter_code
_entity_poly.pdbx_strand_id
1 'polypeptide(L)'
;MFHDWMDSYISKVTGKSYIETEITEILIEIFSILDQKLKNLQQTSIQFVPNESKIMLPDCSLTFKIHNAALDIYKFDQSNKKLCSIRVLDSLDEYHVKLPDDKILLETKDLKKALDCALFYLLVENKNK
;
A
#
# COMPACT_ATOMS: atom_id res chain seq x y z
N MET A 1 -5.36 -23.92 10.49
CA MET A 1 -4.24 -23.75 11.45
C MET A 1 -2.97 -24.38 10.89
N PHE A 2 -2.36 -23.80 9.86
CA PHE A 2 -1.13 -24.39 9.27
C PHE A 2 -0.05 -23.37 8.90
N HIS A 3 -0.11 -22.12 9.40
CA HIS A 3 0.86 -21.08 9.03
C HIS A 3 1.69 -20.57 10.24
N ASP A 4 1.21 -20.77 11.48
CA ASP A 4 1.88 -20.32 12.71
C ASP A 4 3.34 -20.78 12.87
N TRP A 5 3.68 -21.99 12.38
CA TRP A 5 5.05 -22.51 12.52
C TRP A 5 6.02 -21.86 11.54
N MET A 6 5.55 -21.50 10.34
CA MET A 6 6.36 -20.89 9.29
C MET A 6 6.60 -19.41 9.61
N ASP A 7 5.56 -18.72 10.07
CA ASP A 7 5.64 -17.35 10.59
C ASP A 7 6.58 -17.26 11.79
N SER A 8 6.47 -18.20 12.74
CA SER A 8 7.36 -18.29 13.89
C SER A 8 8.80 -18.60 13.50
N TYR A 9 9.01 -19.43 12.47
CA TYR A 9 10.36 -19.77 11.98
C TYR A 9 11.03 -18.58 11.31
N ILE A 10 10.31 -17.86 10.46
CA ILE A 10 10.86 -16.70 9.73
C ILE A 10 11.10 -15.53 10.68
N SER A 11 10.20 -15.30 11.64
CA SER A 11 10.41 -14.38 12.76
C SER A 11 11.67 -14.72 13.56
N LYS A 12 11.86 -16.00 13.88
CA LYS A 12 13.02 -16.46 14.65
C LYS A 12 14.36 -16.32 13.91
N VAL A 13 14.38 -16.52 12.59
CA VAL A 13 15.62 -16.50 11.79
C VAL A 13 15.98 -15.09 11.32
N THR A 14 15.00 -14.25 11.02
CA THR A 14 15.22 -12.93 10.41
C THR A 14 15.01 -11.76 11.37
N GLY A 15 14.42 -12.01 12.54
CA GLY A 15 13.98 -10.97 13.47
C GLY A 15 12.72 -10.21 13.00
N LYS A 16 12.15 -10.58 11.85
CA LYS A 16 10.99 -9.92 11.22
C LYS A 16 9.85 -10.91 11.01
N SER A 17 8.61 -10.48 11.23
CA SER A 17 7.45 -11.31 10.86
C SER A 17 7.46 -11.60 9.35
N TYR A 18 7.03 -12.80 8.92
CA TYR A 18 6.99 -13.20 7.51
C TYR A 18 6.34 -12.15 6.60
N ILE A 19 5.26 -11.55 7.11
CA ILE A 19 4.48 -10.50 6.46
C ILE A 19 5.30 -9.23 6.18
N GLU A 20 6.28 -8.89 7.01
CA GLU A 20 7.11 -7.70 6.79
C GLU A 20 8.05 -7.88 5.57
N THR A 21 8.51 -9.11 5.31
CA THR A 21 9.42 -9.42 4.20
C THR A 21 8.67 -9.45 2.87
N GLU A 22 7.57 -10.20 2.78
CA GLU A 22 6.75 -10.25 1.56
C GLU A 22 6.17 -8.87 1.22
N ILE A 23 5.69 -8.11 2.21
CA ILE A 23 5.12 -6.79 1.94
C ILE A 23 6.22 -5.77 1.59
N THR A 24 7.45 -5.90 2.08
CA THR A 24 8.57 -5.06 1.60
C THR A 24 8.87 -5.32 0.12
N GLU A 25 8.89 -6.59 -0.31
CA GLU A 25 9.05 -6.95 -1.72
C GLU A 25 7.87 -6.44 -2.57
N ILE A 26 6.65 -6.55 -2.05
CA ILE A 26 5.44 -5.99 -2.67
C ILE A 26 5.53 -4.46 -2.75
N LEU A 27 6.03 -3.75 -1.73
CA LEU A 27 6.22 -2.30 -1.77
C LEU A 27 7.26 -1.89 -2.81
N ILE A 28 8.34 -2.66 -2.95
CA ILE A 28 9.32 -2.48 -4.02
C ILE A 28 8.67 -2.67 -5.39
N GLU A 29 7.83 -3.70 -5.54
CA GLU A 29 7.10 -3.95 -6.79
C GLU A 29 6.07 -2.85 -7.10
N ILE A 30 5.26 -2.44 -6.12
CA ILE A 30 4.33 -1.31 -6.22
C ILE A 30 5.08 -0.04 -6.63
N PHE A 31 6.22 0.22 -5.98
CA PHE A 31 7.03 1.37 -6.31
C PHE A 31 7.54 1.27 -7.74
N SER A 32 8.00 0.10 -8.18
CA SER A 32 8.43 -0.14 -9.57
C SER A 32 7.30 0.09 -10.57
N ILE A 33 6.08 -0.40 -10.29
CA ILE A 33 4.90 -0.21 -11.15
C ILE A 33 4.50 1.27 -11.20
N LEU A 34 4.48 1.95 -10.06
CA LEU A 34 4.18 3.38 -9.98
C LEU A 34 5.23 4.20 -10.74
N ASP A 35 6.51 3.92 -10.54
CA ASP A 35 7.62 4.56 -11.23
C ASP A 35 7.53 4.37 -12.75
N GLN A 36 7.23 3.15 -13.23
CA GLN A 36 7.01 2.88 -14.65
C GLN A 36 5.79 3.63 -15.22
N LYS A 37 4.63 3.56 -14.54
CA LYS A 37 3.40 4.24 -14.98
C LYS A 37 3.62 5.77 -15.04
N LEU A 38 4.37 6.34 -14.11
CA LEU A 38 4.60 7.78 -14.02
C LEU A 38 5.70 8.27 -14.96
N LYS A 39 6.76 7.48 -15.21
CA LYS A 39 7.74 7.74 -16.28
C LYS A 39 7.09 7.84 -17.65
N ASN A 40 6.12 6.96 -17.93
CA ASN A 40 5.36 6.99 -19.18
C ASN A 40 4.52 8.28 -19.34
N LEU A 41 4.23 8.98 -18.25
CA LEU A 41 3.45 10.22 -18.23
C LEU A 41 4.32 11.50 -18.24
N GLN A 42 5.65 11.37 -18.40
CA GLN A 42 6.62 12.50 -18.35
C GLN A 42 6.51 13.38 -17.09
N GLN A 43 5.95 12.85 -15.99
CA GLN A 43 5.82 13.57 -14.73
C GLN A 43 7.08 13.34 -13.88
N THR A 44 8.06 14.21 -14.05
CA THR A 44 9.30 14.22 -13.26
C THR A 44 9.10 15.01 -11.97
N SER A 45 8.71 14.32 -10.88
CA SER A 45 9.01 14.73 -9.49
C SER A 45 8.50 13.71 -8.46
N ILE A 46 8.55 12.41 -8.78
CA ILE A 46 8.28 11.39 -7.75
C ILE A 46 9.58 11.04 -7.04
N GLN A 47 9.56 11.14 -5.72
CA GLN A 47 10.67 10.74 -4.86
C GLN A 47 10.21 9.63 -3.93
N PHE A 48 10.88 8.48 -3.99
CA PHE A 48 10.77 7.47 -2.95
C PHE A 48 11.69 7.82 -1.79
N VAL A 49 11.16 7.77 -0.58
CA VAL A 49 11.93 7.86 0.65
C VAL A 49 11.82 6.48 1.32
N PRO A 50 12.75 5.55 1.02
CA PRO A 50 12.64 4.15 1.45
C PRO A 50 12.51 4.00 2.96
N ASN A 51 13.29 4.80 3.72
CA ASN A 51 13.31 4.75 5.19
C ASN A 51 11.98 5.16 5.84
N GLU A 52 11.13 5.88 5.12
CA GLU A 52 9.80 6.31 5.58
C GLU A 52 8.68 5.53 4.90
N SER A 53 9.01 4.55 4.03
CA SER A 53 8.05 3.86 3.16
C SER A 53 7.10 4.87 2.49
N LYS A 54 7.67 5.93 1.92
CA LYS A 54 6.92 7.11 1.48
C LYS A 54 7.23 7.48 0.05
N ILE A 55 6.20 7.80 -0.72
CA ILE A 55 6.27 8.33 -2.08
C ILE A 55 5.82 9.78 -2.04
N MET A 56 6.69 10.70 -2.44
CA MET A 56 6.36 12.10 -2.62
C MET A 56 5.94 12.33 -4.07
N LEU A 57 4.79 12.97 -4.27
CA LEU A 57 4.32 13.53 -5.53
C LEU A 57 4.31 15.08 -5.42
N PRO A 58 4.25 15.82 -6.53
CA PRO A 58 4.24 17.28 -6.47
C PRO A 58 3.06 17.89 -5.71
N ASP A 59 1.89 17.25 -5.71
CA ASP A 59 0.67 17.74 -5.06
C ASP A 59 0.30 17.00 -3.76
N CYS A 60 0.88 15.82 -3.53
CA CYS A 60 0.56 15.00 -2.37
C CYS A 60 1.72 14.07 -1.97
N SER A 61 1.57 13.35 -0.87
CA SER A 61 2.48 12.27 -0.50
C SER A 61 1.70 11.04 -0.09
N LEU A 62 2.21 9.87 -0.40
CA LEU A 62 1.69 8.58 0.00
C LEU A 62 2.64 7.95 1.01
N THR A 63 2.15 7.62 2.20
CA THR A 63 2.91 6.87 3.22
C THR A 63 2.29 5.50 3.35
N PHE A 64 3.13 4.46 3.33
CA PHE A 64 2.72 3.07 3.41
C PHE A 64 3.12 2.54 4.78
N LYS A 65 2.17 1.94 5.51
CA LYS A 65 2.40 1.30 6.79
C LYS A 65 1.89 -0.12 6.79
N ILE A 66 2.74 -1.02 7.25
CA ILE A 66 2.46 -2.45 7.27
C ILE A 66 2.27 -2.88 8.72
N HIS A 67 1.13 -3.48 9.02
CA HIS A 67 0.81 -3.96 10.36
C HIS A 67 0.06 -5.29 10.27
N ASN A 68 0.71 -6.38 10.70
CA ASN A 68 0.18 -7.75 10.54
C ASN A 68 -0.27 -7.96 9.09
N ALA A 69 -1.45 -8.55 8.88
CA ALA A 69 -2.02 -8.82 7.56
C ALA A 69 -2.63 -7.58 6.86
N ALA A 70 -2.28 -6.35 7.26
CA ALA A 70 -2.83 -5.14 6.68
C ALA A 70 -1.75 -4.19 6.15
N LEU A 71 -2.01 -3.62 4.97
CA LEU A 71 -1.31 -2.49 4.40
C LEU A 71 -2.21 -1.26 4.47
N ASP A 72 -1.83 -0.29 5.30
CA ASP A 72 -2.47 1.02 5.35
C ASP A 72 -1.72 2.00 4.44
N ILE A 73 -2.44 2.64 3.53
CA ILE A 73 -1.90 3.67 2.63
C ILE A 73 -2.53 5.00 3.01
N TYR A 74 -1.69 5.97 3.37
CA TYR A 74 -2.08 7.31 3.77
C TYR A 74 -1.70 8.29 2.68
N LYS A 75 -2.66 9.04 2.14
CA LYS A 75 -2.43 10.19 1.28
C LYS A 75 -2.53 11.47 2.08
N PHE A 76 -1.48 12.27 2.06
CA PHE A 76 -1.51 13.66 2.52
C PHE A 76 -1.45 14.60 1.32
N ASP A 77 -2.51 15.37 1.10
CA ASP A 77 -2.60 16.36 0.04
C ASP A 77 -2.05 17.71 0.53
N GLN A 78 -1.06 18.25 -0.18
CA GLN A 78 -0.36 19.46 0.24
C GLN A 78 -1.21 20.72 0.03
N SER A 79 -2.12 20.70 -0.95
CA SER A 79 -2.89 21.87 -1.36
C SER A 79 -3.97 22.26 -0.34
N ASN A 80 -4.65 21.27 0.23
CA ASN A 80 -5.75 21.44 1.17
C ASN A 80 -5.46 20.87 2.57
N LYS A 81 -4.23 20.37 2.81
CA LYS A 81 -3.79 19.73 4.06
C LYS A 81 -4.70 18.57 4.51
N LYS A 82 -5.34 17.88 3.56
CA LYS A 82 -6.25 16.77 3.84
C LYS A 82 -5.48 15.46 3.97
N LEU A 83 -5.82 14.68 4.98
CA LEU A 83 -5.33 13.32 5.18
C LEU A 83 -6.43 12.33 4.82
N CYS A 84 -6.12 11.41 3.92
CA CYS A 84 -7.01 10.32 3.52
C CYS A 84 -6.27 9.00 3.68
N SER A 85 -6.99 7.93 4.01
CA SER A 85 -6.40 6.60 4.12
C SER A 85 -7.29 5.54 3.51
N ILE A 86 -6.65 4.44 3.13
CA ILE A 86 -7.29 3.22 2.65
C ILE A 86 -6.46 2.04 3.16
N ARG A 87 -7.14 0.93 3.44
CA ARG A 87 -6.52 -0.29 3.92
C ARG A 87 -6.66 -1.39 2.89
N VAL A 88 -5.59 -2.12 2.63
CA VAL A 88 -5.63 -3.42 1.95
C VAL A 88 -5.40 -4.47 3.02
N LEU A 89 -6.42 -5.28 3.31
CA LEU A 89 -6.37 -6.35 4.28
C LEU A 89 -6.22 -7.67 3.55
N ASP A 90 -5.23 -8.47 3.92
CA ASP A 90 -5.08 -9.86 3.53
C ASP A 90 -5.86 -10.74 4.52
N SER A 91 -6.87 -11.44 4.03
CA SER A 91 -7.65 -12.39 4.82
C SER A 91 -7.29 -13.84 4.53
N LEU A 92 -6.09 -14.11 4.00
CA LEU A 92 -5.52 -15.40 3.59
C LEU A 92 -6.13 -15.98 2.30
N ASP A 93 -7.45 -15.85 2.11
CA ASP A 93 -8.15 -16.34 0.93
C ASP A 93 -8.31 -15.27 -0.17
N GLU A 94 -8.29 -14.00 0.23
CA GLU A 94 -8.53 -12.85 -0.61
C GLU A 94 -8.02 -11.56 0.05
N TYR A 95 -7.94 -10.51 -0.75
CA TYR A 95 -7.60 -9.16 -0.35
C TYR A 95 -8.85 -8.28 -0.34
N HIS A 96 -9.05 -7.55 0.75
CA HIS A 96 -10.12 -6.57 0.90
C HIS A 96 -9.56 -5.16 0.89
N VAL A 97 -10.04 -4.32 -0.02
CA VAL A 97 -9.76 -2.89 -0.04
C VAL A 97 -10.83 -2.17 0.76
N LYS A 98 -10.47 -1.61 1.92
CA LYS A 98 -11.39 -1.01 2.89
C LYS A 98 -11.12 0.47 3.09
N LEU A 99 -12.20 1.25 3.18
CA LEU A 99 -12.18 2.63 3.61
C LEU A 99 -12.04 2.75 5.15
N PRO A 100 -11.78 3.96 5.68
CA PRO A 100 -11.65 4.17 7.13
C PRO A 100 -12.91 3.86 7.93
N ASP A 101 -14.09 3.85 7.29
CA ASP A 101 -15.39 3.49 7.85
C ASP A 101 -15.70 1.99 7.67
N ASP A 102 -14.69 1.16 7.39
CA ASP A 102 -14.77 -0.27 7.11
C ASP A 102 -15.61 -0.66 5.88
N LYS A 103 -16.03 0.32 5.06
CA LYS A 103 -16.69 0.03 3.79
C LYS A 103 -15.71 -0.65 2.83
N ILE A 104 -16.12 -1.80 2.30
CA ILE A 104 -15.36 -2.56 1.31
C ILE A 104 -15.59 -1.95 -0.08
N LEU A 105 -14.49 -1.60 -0.76
CA LEU A 105 -14.48 -1.13 -2.15
C LEU A 105 -14.28 -2.27 -3.14
N LEU A 106 -13.46 -3.26 -2.77
CA LEU A 106 -13.11 -4.38 -3.63
C LEU A 106 -12.72 -5.59 -2.77
N GLU A 107 -13.15 -6.77 -3.21
CA GLU A 107 -12.68 -8.07 -2.73
C GLU A 107 -12.07 -8.80 -3.93
N THR A 108 -10.83 -9.28 -3.80
CA THR A 108 -10.14 -9.93 -4.90
C THR A 108 -9.04 -10.86 -4.42
N LYS A 109 -8.79 -11.96 -5.13
CA LYS A 109 -7.64 -12.84 -4.87
C LYS A 109 -6.33 -12.33 -5.45
N ASP A 110 -6.39 -11.24 -6.21
CA ASP A 110 -5.26 -10.66 -6.92
C ASP A 110 -4.79 -9.39 -6.21
N LEU A 111 -3.68 -9.49 -5.48
CA LEU A 111 -3.06 -8.38 -4.76
C LEU A 111 -2.83 -7.16 -5.65
N LYS A 112 -2.43 -7.35 -6.93
CA LYS A 112 -2.17 -6.23 -7.84
C LYS A 112 -3.44 -5.44 -8.10
N LYS A 113 -4.58 -6.13 -8.25
CA LYS A 113 -5.89 -5.46 -8.41
C LYS A 113 -6.31 -4.73 -7.14
N ALA A 114 -6.06 -5.31 -5.97
CA ALA A 114 -6.35 -4.64 -4.69
C ALA A 114 -5.56 -3.34 -4.55
N LEU A 115 -4.28 -3.37 -4.89
CA LEU A 115 -3.38 -2.20 -4.83
C LEU A 115 -3.71 -1.14 -5.89
N ASP A 116 -3.98 -1.54 -7.13
CA ASP A 116 -4.42 -0.63 -8.19
C ASP A 116 -5.73 0.08 -7.78
N CYS A 117 -6.68 -0.65 -7.17
CA CYS A 117 -7.91 -0.06 -6.65
C CYS A 117 -7.64 0.95 -5.52
N ALA A 118 -6.80 0.58 -4.55
CA ALA A 118 -6.45 1.44 -3.42
C ALA A 118 -5.77 2.75 -3.88
N LEU A 119 -4.82 2.66 -4.79
CA LEU A 119 -4.10 3.80 -5.34
C LEU A 119 -5.01 4.67 -6.21
N PHE A 120 -5.86 4.07 -7.05
CA PHE A 120 -6.84 4.80 -7.85
C PHE A 120 -7.79 5.61 -6.97
N TYR A 121 -8.32 5.01 -5.90
CA TYR A 121 -9.17 5.70 -4.95
C TYR A 121 -8.47 6.93 -4.34
N LEU A 122 -7.25 6.76 -3.84
CA LEU A 122 -6.51 7.85 -3.20
C LEU A 122 -6.10 8.97 -4.19
N LEU A 123 -5.63 8.61 -5.38
CA LEU A 123 -5.06 9.56 -6.34
C LEU A 123 -6.11 10.22 -7.24
N VAL A 124 -7.19 9.51 -7.57
CA VAL A 124 -8.20 9.97 -8.53
C VAL A 124 -9.51 10.32 -7.84
N GLU A 125 -10.18 9.35 -7.21
CA GLU A 125 -11.54 9.60 -6.68
C GLU A 125 -11.55 10.57 -5.50
N ASN A 126 -10.53 10.53 -4.63
CA ASN A 126 -10.47 11.41 -3.47
C ASN A 126 -10.17 12.88 -3.81
N LYS A 127 -9.69 13.19 -5.03
CA LYS A 127 -9.49 14.60 -5.45
C LYS A 127 -10.82 15.35 -5.60
N ASN A 128 -11.93 14.65 -5.80
CA ASN A 128 -13.24 15.22 -6.08
C ASN A 128 -14.15 15.37 -4.84
N LYS A 129 -13.64 15.10 -3.63
CA LYS A 129 -14.37 15.24 -2.36
C LYS A 129 -13.64 16.17 -1.40
#